data_AF-A0AAE7BCJ9-F1
#
_entry.id   AF-A0AAE7BCJ9-F1
#
_cell.length_a   1.000
_cell.length_b   1.000
_cell.length_c   1.000
_cell.angle_alpha   90.00
_cell.angle_beta   90.00
_cell.angle_gamma   90.00
#
_symmetry.space_group_name_H-M   'P 1'
#
loop_
_entity.id
_entity.type
_entity.pdbx_description
1 polymer ?
#
loop_
_entity_poly.entity_id
_entity_poly.type
_entity_poly.pdbx_seq_one_letter_code
_entity_poly.pdbx_strand_id
1 'polypeptide(L)'
;MEENIDEQLLINARIDTNSDIDIRTQILRIAVYDEFKAYETYTKIIEKFGLVQPFVNIKEAEAIHYAALIQLMQRYNIEVPINNWASKIEIPNTLIECCEMGVAAEINNIAMYNNLLSYTIDADIKDTLFKLQAASFNNHLPAFRNCVINHYNIENTSNISQENIIEKLGEYQVILDDIMSGNIDENSISQIFSKLNLSMVSGAVLGGAVIALLNNYISKKDKKEEE
;
A
#
# COMPACT_ATOMS: atom_id res chain seq x y z
N MET A 1 -18.54 -14.73 -14.33
CA MET A 1 -17.95 -13.37 -14.35
C MET A 1 -16.86 -13.41 -15.41
N GLU A 2 -16.72 -12.39 -16.24
CA GLU A 2 -15.60 -12.36 -17.19
C GLU A 2 -14.29 -12.20 -16.40
N GLU A 3 -13.30 -13.02 -16.74
CA GLU A 3 -11.99 -13.04 -16.11
C GLU A 3 -10.92 -12.65 -17.13
N ASN A 4 -9.84 -12.02 -16.65
CA ASN A 4 -8.70 -11.70 -17.51
C ASN A 4 -7.96 -12.99 -17.87
N ILE A 5 -7.48 -13.09 -19.11
CA ILE A 5 -6.69 -14.24 -19.57
C ILE A 5 -5.37 -14.41 -18.80
N ASP A 6 -4.86 -13.32 -18.23
CA ASP A 6 -3.62 -13.20 -17.48
C ASP A 6 -3.87 -12.80 -16.02
N GLU A 7 -5.06 -13.12 -15.49
CA GLU A 7 -5.50 -12.71 -14.15
C GLU A 7 -4.47 -12.99 -13.05
N GLN A 8 -3.78 -14.14 -13.08
CA GLN A 8 -2.74 -14.45 -12.10
C GLN A 8 -1.53 -13.53 -12.17
N LEU A 9 -1.10 -13.16 -13.38
CA LEU A 9 -0.03 -12.18 -13.55
C LEU A 9 -0.45 -10.82 -12.96
N LEU A 10 -1.69 -10.40 -13.25
CA LEU A 10 -2.24 -9.15 -12.76
C LEU A 10 -2.35 -9.12 -11.22
N ILE A 11 -2.79 -10.22 -10.61
CA ILE A 11 -2.89 -10.35 -9.14
C ILE A 11 -1.51 -10.37 -8.48
N ASN A 12 -0.54 -11.04 -9.08
CA ASN A 12 0.84 -11.09 -8.55
C ASN A 12 1.55 -9.74 -8.60
N ALA A 13 1.07 -8.82 -9.43
CA ALA A 13 1.57 -7.45 -9.55
C ALA A 13 3.11 -7.38 -9.74
N ARG A 14 3.64 -8.30 -10.54
CA ARG A 14 5.08 -8.44 -10.77
C ARG A 14 5.36 -8.97 -12.16
N ILE A 15 6.44 -8.49 -12.77
CA ILE A 15 6.93 -9.02 -14.04
C ILE A 15 7.34 -10.48 -13.89
N ASP A 16 6.83 -11.31 -14.80
CA ASP A 16 7.25 -12.68 -15.00
C ASP A 16 7.99 -12.81 -16.33
N THR A 17 9.32 -12.96 -16.25
CA THR A 17 10.16 -13.11 -17.44
C THR A 17 10.00 -14.47 -18.14
N ASN A 18 9.29 -15.42 -17.55
CA ASN A 18 9.02 -16.74 -18.13
C ASN A 18 7.63 -16.81 -18.79
N SER A 19 6.83 -15.74 -18.70
CA SER A 19 5.51 -15.67 -19.34
C SER A 19 5.64 -15.45 -20.85
N ASP A 20 4.67 -15.99 -21.60
CA ASP A 20 4.54 -15.76 -23.05
C ASP A 20 4.05 -14.34 -23.39
N ILE A 21 3.60 -13.58 -22.39
CA ILE A 21 3.17 -12.19 -22.55
C ILE A 21 4.41 -11.29 -22.60
N ASP A 22 4.51 -10.43 -23.59
CA ASP A 22 5.64 -9.51 -23.69
C ASP A 22 5.71 -8.55 -22.49
N ILE A 23 6.94 -8.22 -22.08
CA ILE A 23 7.21 -7.44 -20.87
C ILE A 23 6.49 -6.08 -20.86
N ARG A 24 6.35 -5.40 -22.00
CA ARG A 24 5.66 -4.11 -22.06
C ARG A 24 4.17 -4.28 -21.77
N THR A 25 3.55 -5.29 -22.37
CA THR A 25 2.16 -5.66 -22.10
C THR A 25 1.96 -6.00 -20.64
N GLN A 26 2.86 -6.79 -20.03
CA GLN A 26 2.80 -7.07 -18.59
C GLN A 26 2.86 -5.78 -17.77
N ILE A 27 3.83 -4.89 -18.04
CA ILE A 27 4.01 -3.63 -17.32
C ILE A 27 2.72 -2.80 -17.31
N LEU A 28 2.15 -2.54 -18.48
CA LEU A 28 1.01 -1.64 -18.58
C LEU A 28 -0.28 -2.27 -18.05
N ARG A 29 -0.48 -3.58 -18.28
CA ARG A 29 -1.66 -4.28 -17.77
C ARG A 29 -1.62 -4.45 -16.26
N ILE A 30 -0.45 -4.79 -15.68
CA ILE A 30 -0.28 -4.85 -14.22
C ILE A 30 -0.56 -3.49 -13.59
N ALA A 31 0.08 -2.43 -14.08
CA ALA A 31 -0.07 -1.09 -13.52
C ALA A 31 -1.54 -0.64 -13.54
N VAL A 32 -2.23 -0.72 -14.69
CA VAL A 32 -3.61 -0.22 -14.78
C VAL A 32 -4.58 -1.04 -13.94
N TYR A 33 -4.32 -2.35 -13.79
CA TYR A 33 -5.17 -3.22 -12.98
C TYR A 33 -5.03 -2.93 -11.48
N ASP A 34 -3.83 -2.55 -11.01
CA ASP A 34 -3.63 -2.10 -9.63
C ASP A 34 -4.29 -0.73 -9.39
N GLU A 35 -4.21 0.21 -10.35
CA GLU A 35 -4.92 1.50 -10.25
C GLU A 35 -6.44 1.31 -10.21
N PHE A 36 -6.99 0.36 -10.97
CA PHE A 36 -8.40 -0.01 -10.84
C PHE A 36 -8.72 -0.57 -9.45
N LYS A 37 -7.87 -1.42 -8.89
CA LYS A 37 -8.06 -1.96 -7.54
C LYS A 37 -8.15 -0.85 -6.50
N ALA A 38 -7.24 0.12 -6.55
CA ALA A 38 -7.21 1.25 -5.63
C ALA A 38 -8.48 2.11 -5.80
N TYR A 39 -8.84 2.48 -7.03
CA TYR A 39 -10.05 3.24 -7.34
C TYR A 39 -11.33 2.58 -6.80
N GLU A 40 -11.52 1.28 -7.08
CA GLU A 40 -12.70 0.53 -6.62
C GLU A 40 -12.70 0.38 -5.09
N THR A 41 -11.53 0.19 -4.47
CA THR A 41 -11.41 0.07 -3.01
C THR A 41 -11.84 1.35 -2.33
N TYR A 42 -11.30 2.49 -2.76
CA TYR A 42 -11.64 3.78 -2.17
C TYR A 42 -13.07 4.20 -2.49
N THR A 43 -13.60 3.81 -3.66
CA THR A 43 -15.04 3.98 -3.97
C THR A 43 -15.92 3.26 -2.96
N LYS A 44 -15.66 1.98 -2.68
CA LYS A 44 -16.45 1.23 -1.70
C LYS A 44 -16.30 1.75 -0.27
N ILE A 45 -15.11 2.23 0.12
CA ILE A 45 -14.91 2.86 1.43
C ILE A 45 -15.78 4.12 1.54
N ILE A 46 -15.80 4.96 0.50
CA ILE A 46 -16.64 6.15 0.46
C ILE A 46 -18.14 5.79 0.48
N GLU A 47 -18.55 4.72 -0.20
CA GLU A 47 -19.94 4.22 -0.14
C GLU A 47 -20.32 3.76 1.27
N LYS A 48 -19.39 3.10 1.99
CA LYS A 48 -19.64 2.56 3.34
C LYS A 48 -19.60 3.63 4.44
N PHE A 49 -18.65 4.56 4.38
CA PHE A 49 -18.36 5.50 5.46
C PHE A 49 -18.63 6.98 5.12
N GLY A 50 -19.03 7.27 3.88
CA GLY A 50 -19.24 8.63 3.39
C GLY A 50 -17.96 9.30 2.86
N LEU A 51 -18.06 10.59 2.55
CA LEU A 51 -16.97 11.39 1.98
C LEU A 51 -15.89 11.72 3.02
N VAL A 52 -15.03 10.75 3.30
CA VAL A 52 -13.95 10.83 4.30
C VAL A 52 -12.58 10.99 3.64
N GLN A 53 -11.73 11.82 4.25
CA GLN A 53 -10.33 11.96 3.85
C GLN A 53 -9.48 10.86 4.50
N PRO A 54 -8.41 10.37 3.84
CA PRO A 54 -7.88 10.83 2.54
C PRO A 54 -8.52 10.15 1.31
N PHE A 55 -9.48 9.23 1.50
CA PHE A 55 -10.01 8.37 0.45
C PHE A 55 -10.62 9.12 -0.75
N VAL A 56 -11.31 10.23 -0.52
CA VAL A 56 -11.91 11.03 -1.60
C VAL A 56 -10.84 11.54 -2.57
N ASN A 57 -9.80 12.20 -2.04
CA ASN A 57 -8.77 12.81 -2.87
C ASN A 57 -7.92 11.74 -3.58
N ILE A 58 -7.62 10.64 -2.89
CA ILE A 58 -6.80 9.57 -3.47
C ILE A 58 -7.59 8.84 -4.55
N LYS A 59 -8.88 8.55 -4.35
CA LYS A 59 -9.75 7.99 -5.42
C LYS A 59 -9.69 8.82 -6.71
N GLU A 60 -9.75 10.14 -6.59
CA GLU A 60 -9.68 11.03 -7.75
C GLU A 60 -8.30 10.98 -8.44
N ALA A 61 -7.23 10.86 -7.66
CA ALA A 61 -5.88 10.64 -8.19
C ALA A 61 -5.77 9.30 -8.95
N GLU A 62 -6.30 8.21 -8.41
CA GLU A 62 -6.25 6.90 -9.08
C GLU A 62 -7.04 6.91 -10.40
N ALA A 63 -8.11 7.71 -10.49
CA ALA A 63 -8.83 7.91 -11.74
C ALA A 63 -7.97 8.54 -12.83
N ILE A 64 -7.13 9.50 -12.45
CA ILE A 64 -6.16 10.13 -13.35
C ILE A 64 -5.06 9.14 -13.73
N HIS A 65 -4.59 8.33 -12.77
CA HIS A 65 -3.56 7.33 -12.98
C HIS A 65 -3.97 6.26 -14.00
N TYR A 66 -5.10 5.57 -13.79
CA TYR A 66 -5.53 4.57 -14.76
C TYR A 66 -5.83 5.19 -16.13
N ALA A 67 -6.34 6.43 -16.19
CA ALA A 67 -6.60 7.11 -17.45
C ALA A 67 -5.31 7.37 -18.24
N ALA A 68 -4.24 7.78 -17.55
CA ALA A 68 -2.92 7.97 -18.17
C ALA A 68 -2.34 6.64 -18.70
N LEU A 69 -2.50 5.55 -17.95
CA LEU A 69 -2.06 4.22 -18.37
C LEU A 69 -2.86 3.71 -19.58
N ILE A 70 -4.19 3.90 -19.60
CA ILE A 70 -5.04 3.54 -20.75
C ILE A 70 -4.59 4.27 -22.02
N GLN A 71 -4.19 5.55 -21.93
CA GLN A 71 -3.66 6.28 -23.09
C GLN A 71 -2.36 5.67 -23.62
N LEU A 72 -1.46 5.21 -22.75
CA LEU A 72 -0.26 4.47 -23.17
C LEU A 72 -0.64 3.13 -23.81
N MET A 73 -1.58 2.40 -23.22
CA MET A 73 -2.03 1.10 -23.77
C MET A 73 -2.62 1.26 -25.17
N GLN A 74 -3.44 2.30 -25.40
CA GLN A 74 -3.95 2.64 -26.73
C GLN A 74 -2.82 2.94 -27.72
N ARG A 75 -1.81 3.71 -27.32
CA ARG A 75 -0.63 4.03 -28.16
C ARG A 75 0.13 2.78 -28.57
N TYR A 76 0.29 1.83 -27.66
CA TYR A 76 1.03 0.58 -27.88
C TYR A 76 0.15 -0.58 -28.38
N ASN A 77 -1.13 -0.32 -28.66
CA ASN A 77 -2.11 -1.30 -29.12
C ASN A 77 -2.23 -2.52 -28.19
N ILE A 78 -2.21 -2.25 -26.88
CA ILE A 78 -2.37 -3.24 -25.80
C ILE A 78 -3.81 -3.16 -25.29
N GLU A 79 -4.46 -4.31 -25.17
CA GLU A 79 -5.82 -4.38 -24.61
C GLU A 79 -5.83 -4.04 -23.13
N VAL A 80 -6.84 -3.27 -22.70
CA VAL A 80 -7.05 -2.93 -21.29
C VAL A 80 -7.63 -4.15 -20.56
N PRO A 81 -7.10 -4.55 -19.39
CA PRO A 81 -7.70 -5.62 -18.61
C PRO A 81 -9.10 -5.23 -18.13
N ILE A 82 -9.95 -6.23 -17.95
CA ILE A 82 -11.29 -6.08 -17.41
C ILE A 82 -11.16 -5.62 -15.94
N ASN A 83 -11.76 -4.49 -15.61
CA ASN A 83 -11.94 -4.08 -14.21
C ASN A 83 -13.08 -4.91 -13.58
N ASN A 84 -12.73 -5.97 -12.88
CA ASN A 84 -13.63 -6.85 -12.14
C ASN A 84 -13.39 -6.77 -10.62
N TRP A 85 -12.73 -5.72 -10.14
CA TRP A 85 -12.39 -5.53 -8.73
C TRP A 85 -13.61 -5.23 -7.85
N ALA A 86 -14.63 -4.56 -8.40
CA ALA A 86 -15.84 -4.21 -7.66
C ALA A 86 -16.53 -5.41 -7.00
N SER A 87 -16.40 -6.62 -7.53
CA SER A 87 -16.94 -7.85 -6.92
C SER A 87 -15.95 -8.62 -6.02
N LYS A 88 -14.67 -8.23 -6.01
CA LYS A 88 -13.58 -8.92 -5.30
C LYS A 88 -13.15 -8.23 -4.01
N ILE A 89 -13.51 -6.96 -3.85
CA ILE A 89 -13.05 -6.14 -2.71
C ILE A 89 -14.00 -6.29 -1.51
N GLU A 90 -13.41 -6.61 -0.36
CA GLU A 90 -14.05 -6.55 0.96
C GLU A 90 -13.51 -5.33 1.73
N ILE A 91 -14.41 -4.57 2.35
CA ILE A 91 -14.04 -3.35 3.09
C ILE A 91 -14.06 -3.60 4.60
N PRO A 92 -12.99 -3.25 5.33
CA PRO A 92 -12.93 -3.34 6.78
C PRO A 92 -14.10 -2.65 7.50
N ASN A 93 -14.28 -2.96 8.77
CA ASN A 93 -15.46 -2.50 9.51
C ASN A 93 -15.29 -1.12 10.10
N THR A 94 -14.06 -0.64 10.23
CA THR A 94 -13.75 0.68 10.78
C THR A 94 -12.94 1.54 9.81
N LEU A 95 -13.03 2.85 9.97
CA LEU A 95 -12.24 3.82 9.20
C LEU A 95 -10.74 3.69 9.48
N ILE A 96 -10.35 3.37 10.72
CA ILE A 96 -8.94 3.19 11.07
C ILE A 96 -8.34 1.99 10.34
N GLU A 97 -9.03 0.84 10.32
CA GLU A 97 -8.60 -0.33 9.56
C GLU A 97 -8.50 -0.02 8.05
N CYS A 98 -9.40 0.82 7.51
CA CYS A 98 -9.32 1.26 6.12
C CYS A 98 -8.08 2.15 5.87
N CYS A 99 -7.70 3.00 6.82
CA CYS A 99 -6.50 3.83 6.70
C CYS A 99 -5.22 3.00 6.84
N GLU A 100 -5.19 2.00 7.72
CA GLU A 100 -4.10 1.04 7.83
C GLU A 100 -3.96 0.18 6.56
N MET A 101 -5.08 -0.27 6.00
CA MET A 101 -5.14 -0.93 4.68
C MET A 101 -4.56 -0.01 3.59
N GLY A 102 -4.90 1.28 3.60
CA GLY A 102 -4.34 2.27 2.68
C GLY A 102 -2.82 2.36 2.78
N VAL A 103 -2.24 2.42 3.99
CA VAL A 103 -0.77 2.40 4.18
C VAL A 103 -0.14 1.17 3.53
N ALA A 104 -0.71 -0.02 3.77
CA ALA A 104 -0.20 -1.26 3.21
C ALA A 104 -0.33 -1.31 1.68
N ALA A 105 -1.45 -0.81 1.13
CA ALA A 105 -1.69 -0.73 -0.30
C ALA A 105 -0.65 0.15 -0.99
N GLU A 106 -0.36 1.35 -0.46
CA GLU A 106 0.63 2.25 -1.06
C GLU A 106 2.06 1.69 -1.01
N ILE A 107 2.45 1.01 0.07
CA ILE A 107 3.76 0.34 0.15
C ILE A 107 3.89 -0.74 -0.94
N ASN A 108 2.83 -1.52 -1.14
CA ASN A 108 2.80 -2.55 -2.19
C ASN A 108 2.80 -1.93 -3.60
N ASN A 109 2.07 -0.84 -3.81
CA ASN A 109 2.04 -0.10 -5.08
C ASN A 109 3.43 0.46 -5.44
N ILE A 110 4.14 1.07 -4.48
CA ILE A 110 5.51 1.55 -4.66
C ILE A 110 6.45 0.39 -5.02
N ALA A 111 6.32 -0.76 -4.35
CA ALA A 111 7.11 -1.96 -4.62
C ALA A 111 6.81 -2.55 -6.00
N MET A 112 5.54 -2.58 -6.42
CA MET A 112 5.13 -2.95 -7.77
C MET A 112 5.79 -2.02 -8.78
N TYR A 113 5.63 -0.70 -8.66
CA TYR A 113 6.24 0.24 -9.60
C TYR A 113 7.77 0.13 -9.66
N ASN A 114 8.45 -0.11 -8.53
CA ASN A 114 9.89 -0.39 -8.52
C ASN A 114 10.23 -1.62 -9.37
N ASN A 115 9.43 -2.68 -9.26
CA ASN A 115 9.59 -3.86 -10.10
C ASN A 115 9.34 -3.52 -11.57
N LEU A 116 8.23 -2.89 -11.93
CA LEU A 116 7.90 -2.54 -13.32
C LEU A 116 8.98 -1.65 -13.97
N LEU A 117 9.43 -0.62 -13.24
CA LEU A 117 10.45 0.33 -13.69
C LEU A 117 11.79 -0.34 -13.98
N SER A 118 12.14 -1.42 -13.27
CA SER A 118 13.39 -2.16 -13.49
C SER A 118 13.42 -2.90 -14.84
N TYR A 119 12.26 -3.16 -15.44
CA TYR A 119 12.13 -3.79 -16.76
C TYR A 119 11.67 -2.81 -17.86
N THR A 120 11.35 -1.56 -17.52
CA THR A 120 10.79 -0.59 -18.47
C THR A 120 11.88 0.03 -19.34
N ILE A 121 11.74 -0.10 -20.66
CA ILE A 121 12.69 0.43 -21.65
C ILE A 121 12.14 1.69 -22.35
N ASP A 122 10.84 1.73 -22.64
CA ASP A 122 10.19 2.86 -23.31
C ASP A 122 10.19 4.10 -22.42
N ALA A 123 10.69 5.22 -22.94
CA ALA A 123 10.90 6.43 -22.15
C ALA A 123 9.61 7.09 -21.66
N ASP A 124 8.54 7.06 -22.47
CA ASP A 124 7.23 7.61 -22.11
C ASP A 124 6.51 6.75 -21.07
N ILE A 125 6.59 5.43 -21.18
CA ILE A 125 6.10 4.51 -20.15
C ILE A 125 6.87 4.77 -18.85
N LYS A 126 8.21 4.82 -18.92
CA LYS A 126 9.07 5.04 -17.76
C LYS A 126 8.72 6.34 -17.03
N ASP A 127 8.56 7.44 -17.76
CA ASP A 127 8.17 8.74 -17.18
C ASP A 127 6.80 8.69 -16.49
N THR A 128 5.80 8.06 -17.12
CA THR A 128 4.48 7.87 -16.50
C THR A 128 4.55 7.02 -15.23
N LEU A 129 5.20 5.85 -15.27
CA LEU A 129 5.32 4.98 -14.10
C LEU A 129 6.06 5.66 -12.94
N PHE A 130 7.11 6.45 -13.22
CA PHE A 130 7.80 7.23 -12.19
C PHE A 130 6.88 8.27 -11.55
N LYS A 131 6.04 8.95 -12.33
CA LYS A 131 5.09 9.93 -11.79
C LYS A 131 4.05 9.27 -10.88
N LEU A 132 3.50 8.13 -11.29
CA LEU A 132 2.51 7.39 -10.52
C LEU A 132 3.13 6.86 -9.21
N GLN A 133 4.32 6.26 -9.28
CA GLN A 133 5.07 5.87 -8.08
C GLN A 133 5.35 7.06 -7.15
N ALA A 134 5.77 8.20 -7.71
CA ALA A 134 6.06 9.40 -6.94
C ALA A 134 4.79 9.96 -6.28
N ALA A 135 3.62 9.84 -6.90
CA ALA A 135 2.34 10.21 -6.29
C ALA A 135 2.02 9.31 -5.08
N SER A 136 2.17 7.99 -5.23
CA SER A 136 2.01 7.05 -4.12
C SER A 136 2.97 7.36 -2.96
N PHE A 137 4.28 7.51 -3.25
CA PHE A 137 5.32 7.71 -2.23
C PHE A 137 5.25 9.08 -1.54
N ASN A 138 5.09 10.17 -2.31
CA ASN A 138 5.17 11.53 -1.75
C ASN A 138 3.81 12.07 -1.26
N ASN A 139 2.69 11.51 -1.73
CA ASN A 139 1.36 12.04 -1.44
C ASN A 139 0.46 11.04 -0.72
N HIS A 140 0.18 9.88 -1.34
CA HIS A 140 -0.83 8.95 -0.83
C HIS A 140 -0.39 8.29 0.49
N LEU A 141 0.83 7.72 0.50
CA LEU A 141 1.38 7.05 1.68
C LEU A 141 1.45 8.00 2.90
N PRO A 142 1.98 9.24 2.79
CA PRO A 142 1.89 10.21 3.88
C PRO A 142 0.46 10.54 4.30
N ALA A 143 -0.48 10.66 3.37
CA ALA A 143 -1.88 10.95 3.69
C ALA A 143 -2.54 9.83 4.51
N PHE A 144 -2.33 8.56 4.14
CA PHE A 144 -2.81 7.42 4.92
C PHE A 144 -2.11 7.30 6.28
N ARG A 145 -0.78 7.51 6.34
CA ARG A 145 -0.06 7.57 7.62
C ARG A 145 -0.62 8.64 8.54
N ASN A 146 -0.91 9.83 8.02
CA ASN A 146 -1.53 10.90 8.79
C ASN A 146 -2.95 10.54 9.25
N CYS A 147 -3.73 9.83 8.44
CA CYS A 147 -5.04 9.32 8.87
C CYS A 147 -4.91 8.42 10.11
N VAL A 148 -3.97 7.47 10.08
CA VAL A 148 -3.71 6.56 11.21
C VAL A 148 -3.25 7.33 12.44
N ILE A 149 -2.26 8.22 12.29
CA ILE A 149 -1.71 9.02 13.39
C ILE A 149 -2.80 9.89 14.04
N ASN A 150 -3.64 10.54 13.24
CA ASN A 150 -4.69 11.41 13.75
C ASN A 150 -5.74 10.64 14.55
N HIS A 151 -6.11 9.43 14.13
CA HIS A 151 -7.05 8.58 14.87
C HIS A 151 -6.55 8.29 16.28
N TYR A 152 -5.31 7.80 16.41
CA TYR A 152 -4.73 7.47 17.71
C TYR A 152 -4.44 8.71 18.58
N ASN A 153 -4.07 9.84 17.98
CA ASN A 153 -3.92 11.10 18.73
C ASN A 153 -5.25 11.60 19.33
N ILE A 154 -6.36 11.41 18.61
CA ILE A 154 -7.70 11.78 19.09
C ILE A 154 -8.16 10.82 20.19
N GLU A 155 -7.97 9.51 20.04
CA GLU A 155 -8.32 8.53 21.08
C GLU A 155 -7.51 8.74 22.37
N ASN A 156 -6.21 9.06 22.27
CA ASN A 156 -5.34 9.40 23.40
C ASN A 156 -5.85 10.57 24.24
N THR A 157 -6.65 11.47 23.66
CA THR A 157 -7.21 12.63 24.38
C THR A 157 -8.49 12.28 25.14
N SER A 158 -9.09 11.10 24.91
CA SER A 158 -10.42 10.77 25.38
C SER A 158 -10.54 9.57 26.34
N ASN A 159 -9.59 8.64 26.44
CA ASN A 159 -9.57 7.61 27.50
C ASN A 159 -8.31 6.71 27.48
N ILE A 160 -7.27 7.03 28.27
CA ILE A 160 -6.20 6.05 28.54
C ILE A 160 -5.84 5.99 30.02
N SER A 161 -6.12 4.84 30.65
CA SER A 161 -5.37 4.36 31.81
C SER A 161 -4.20 3.49 31.34
N GLN A 162 -3.07 3.60 32.04
CA GLN A 162 -1.81 2.94 31.74
C GLN A 162 -1.88 1.39 31.66
N GLU A 163 -2.92 0.79 32.26
CA GLU A 163 -3.11 -0.66 32.33
C GLU A 163 -3.50 -1.29 30.98
N ASN A 164 -4.35 -0.65 30.18
CA ASN A 164 -4.84 -1.23 28.91
C ASN A 164 -3.76 -1.36 27.84
N ILE A 165 -2.68 -0.57 27.96
CA ILE A 165 -1.53 -0.62 27.06
C ILE A 165 -0.62 -1.80 27.42
N ILE A 166 -0.38 -2.03 28.71
CA ILE A 166 0.55 -3.08 29.18
C ILE A 166 -0.02 -4.48 28.92
N GLU A 167 -1.33 -4.66 29.09
CA GLU A 167 -2.00 -5.94 28.84
C GLU A 167 -1.93 -6.33 27.34
N LYS A 168 -2.16 -5.38 26.43
CA LYS A 168 -2.09 -5.62 24.97
C LYS A 168 -0.67 -5.74 24.43
N LEU A 169 0.31 -5.09 25.06
CA LEU A 169 1.73 -5.22 24.68
C LEU A 169 2.32 -6.57 25.12
N GLY A 170 1.79 -7.18 26.20
CA GLY A 170 2.25 -8.47 26.71
C GLY A 170 2.09 -9.64 25.73
N GLU A 171 1.08 -9.60 24.84
CA GLU A 171 0.87 -10.64 23.81
C GLU A 171 1.91 -10.58 22.68
N TYR A 172 2.60 -9.45 22.52
CA TYR A 172 3.55 -9.18 21.42
C TYR A 172 4.96 -8.87 21.92
N GLN A 173 5.23 -9.15 23.20
CA GLN A 173 6.49 -8.89 23.91
C GLN A 173 7.72 -9.38 23.11
N VAL A 174 7.62 -10.56 22.49
CA VAL A 174 8.73 -11.15 21.71
C VAL A 174 9.11 -10.28 20.51
N ILE A 175 8.12 -9.74 19.78
CA ILE A 175 8.36 -8.89 18.61
C ILE A 175 8.91 -7.52 19.04
N LEU A 176 8.42 -7.01 20.17
CA LEU A 176 8.93 -5.75 20.74
C LEU A 176 10.36 -5.90 21.23
N ASP A 177 10.71 -7.00 21.88
CA ASP A 177 12.06 -7.29 22.35
C ASP A 177 13.05 -7.42 21.18
N ASP A 178 12.64 -8.06 20.08
CA ASP A 178 13.43 -8.15 18.85
C ASP A 178 13.65 -6.78 18.19
N ILE A 179 12.66 -5.88 18.26
CA ILE A 179 12.77 -4.51 17.75
C ILE A 179 13.64 -3.63 18.67
N MET A 180 13.45 -3.72 20.00
CA MET A 180 14.18 -2.90 20.97
C MET A 180 15.64 -3.31 21.14
N SER A 181 15.95 -4.59 20.91
CA SER A 181 17.33 -5.09 20.95
C SER A 181 18.19 -4.58 19.78
N GLY A 182 17.58 -3.93 18.77
CA GLY A 182 18.30 -3.29 17.67
C GLY A 182 18.95 -4.26 16.67
N ASN A 183 18.66 -5.57 16.80
CA ASN A 183 19.16 -6.64 15.94
C ASN A 183 18.21 -6.91 14.76
N ILE A 184 17.77 -5.85 14.08
CA ILE A 184 16.83 -5.97 12.98
C ILE A 184 17.63 -6.15 11.68
N ASP A 185 17.79 -7.40 11.24
CA ASP A 185 18.29 -7.72 9.90
C ASP A 185 17.14 -7.96 8.89
N GLU A 186 17.49 -8.06 7.61
CA GLU A 186 16.53 -8.20 6.50
C GLU A 186 15.65 -9.46 6.62
N ASN A 187 16.15 -10.54 7.21
CA ASN A 187 15.38 -11.75 7.48
C ASN A 187 14.41 -11.57 8.65
N SER A 188 14.81 -10.84 9.69
CA SER A 188 13.91 -10.47 10.80
C SER A 188 12.75 -9.61 10.33
N ILE A 189 13.01 -8.67 9.41
CA ILE A 189 11.98 -7.85 8.76
C ILE A 189 11.02 -8.73 7.96
N SER A 190 11.55 -9.62 7.12
CA SER A 190 10.75 -10.58 6.32
C SER A 190 9.92 -11.54 7.20
N GLN A 191 10.46 -11.98 8.34
CA GLN A 191 9.73 -12.81 9.31
C GLN A 191 8.62 -12.06 10.03
N ILE A 192 8.84 -10.78 10.35
CA ILE A 192 7.79 -9.91 10.90
C ILE A 192 6.70 -9.73 9.84
N PHE A 193 7.04 -9.35 8.61
CA PHE A 193 6.07 -9.20 7.50
C PHE A 193 5.31 -10.48 7.15
N SER A 194 5.96 -11.65 7.15
CA SER A 194 5.28 -12.93 6.87
C SER A 194 4.34 -13.35 8.00
N LYS A 195 4.65 -13.05 9.27
CA LYS A 195 3.75 -13.27 10.40
C LYS A 195 2.63 -12.22 10.48
N LEU A 196 2.84 -11.01 9.96
CA LEU A 196 1.83 -9.98 9.79
C LEU A 196 0.77 -10.35 8.74
N ASN A 197 1.10 -11.22 7.79
CA ASN A 197 0.21 -11.69 6.74
C ASN A 197 -0.82 -12.75 7.20
N LEU A 198 -0.74 -13.25 8.44
CA LEU A 198 -1.62 -14.32 8.94
C LEU A 198 -2.58 -13.90 10.07
N SER A 199 -2.50 -12.67 10.58
CA SER A 199 -3.34 -12.24 11.72
C SER A 199 -3.88 -10.80 11.59
N MET A 200 -4.33 -10.41 10.39
CA MET A 200 -5.07 -9.15 10.11
C MET A 200 -6.47 -9.08 10.79
N VAL A 201 -6.60 -9.54 12.05
CA VAL A 201 -7.85 -9.58 12.81
C VAL A 201 -7.85 -8.61 14.00
N SER A 202 -6.73 -7.93 14.31
CA SER A 202 -6.69 -6.97 15.45
C SER A 202 -5.82 -5.74 15.17
N GLY A 203 -6.34 -4.83 14.34
CA GLY A 203 -5.73 -3.56 13.90
C GLY A 203 -5.58 -2.45 14.96
N ALA A 204 -5.11 -2.76 16.17
CA ALA A 204 -4.76 -1.74 17.18
C ALA A 204 -3.26 -1.77 17.56
N VAL A 205 -2.56 -2.86 17.28
CA VAL A 205 -1.17 -3.08 17.73
C VAL A 205 -0.14 -2.63 16.68
N LEU A 206 -0.50 -2.63 15.40
CA LEU A 206 0.43 -2.32 14.31
C LEU A 206 0.66 -0.83 14.10
N GLY A 207 -0.35 0.02 14.34
CA GLY A 207 -0.18 1.48 14.31
C GLY A 207 0.96 1.93 15.23
N GLY A 208 1.01 1.43 16.46
CA GLY A 208 2.05 1.75 17.44
C GLY A 208 3.45 1.25 17.04
N ALA A 209 3.55 -0.01 16.59
CA ALA A 209 4.83 -0.59 16.18
C ALA A 209 5.39 0.06 14.90
N VAL A 210 4.54 0.35 13.92
CA VAL A 210 4.92 1.06 12.70
C VAL A 210 5.36 2.49 13.01
N ILE A 211 4.65 3.21 13.89
CA ILE A 211 5.05 4.56 14.33
C ILE A 211 6.39 4.53 15.08
N ALA A 212 6.61 3.55 15.97
CA ALA A 212 7.88 3.40 16.68
C ALA A 212 9.05 3.09 15.73
N LEU A 213 8.83 2.23 14.72
CA LEU A 213 9.82 1.92 13.69
C LEU A 213 10.14 3.15 12.82
N LEU A 214 9.13 3.93 12.43
CA LEU A 214 9.31 5.14 11.62
C LEU A 214 10.07 6.24 12.39
N ASN A 215 9.72 6.50 13.65
CA ASN A 215 10.42 7.50 14.47
C ASN A 215 11.89 7.13 14.73
N ASN A 216 12.17 5.84 14.95
CA ASN A 216 13.54 5.38 15.18
C ASN A 216 14.39 5.43 13.90
N TYR A 217 13.80 5.16 12.73
CA TYR A 217 14.48 5.31 11.45
C TYR A 217 14.81 6.78 11.13
N ILE A 218 13.85 7.69 11.35
CA ILE A 218 14.06 9.14 11.17
C ILE A 218 15.16 9.65 12.11
N SER A 219 15.10 9.29 13.40
CA SER A 219 16.14 9.69 14.38
C SER A 219 17.54 9.14 14.06
N LYS A 220 17.64 7.97 13.40
CA LYS A 220 18.93 7.42 12.95
C LYS A 220 19.45 8.09 11.69
N LYS A 221 18.57 8.65 10.85
CA LYS A 221 18.96 9.39 9.64
C LYS A 221 19.48 10.77 10.00
N ASP A 222 18.81 11.47 10.92
CA ASP A 222 19.26 12.78 11.42
C ASP A 222 20.65 12.70 12.06
N LYS A 223 20.94 11.61 12.79
CA LYS A 223 22.27 11.37 13.36
C LYS A 223 23.38 11.06 12.35
N LYS A 224 23.03 10.64 11.13
CA LYS A 224 24.01 10.37 10.05
C LYS A 224 24.27 11.58 9.16
N GLU A 225 23.41 12.60 9.21
CA GLU A 225 23.60 13.86 8.47
C GLU A 225 24.37 14.92 9.31
N GLU A 226 24.57 14.68 10.61
CA GLU A 226 25.36 15.52 11.53
C GLU A 226 26.80 15.02 11.80
N GLU A 227 27.24 13.93 11.17
CA GLU A 227 28.65 13.43 11.17
C GLU A 227 29.33 13.68 9.81
#